data_AF-A0A935BL83-F1
#
_entry.id   AF-A0A935BL83-F1
#
_cell.length_a   1.000
_cell.length_b   1.000
_cell.length_c   1.000
_cell.angle_alpha   90.00
_cell.angle_beta   90.00
_cell.angle_gamma   90.00
#
_symmetry.space_group_name_H-M   'P 1'
#
loop_
_entity.id
_entity.type
_entity.pdbx_description
1 polymer ?
#
loop_
_entity_poly.entity_id
_entity_poly.type
_entity_poly.pdbx_seq_one_letter_code
_entity_poly.pdbx_strand_id
1 'polypeptide(L)'
;MLKYRVHLNSLSGDAIDRIERAIDVFERVERTIELSEQQHADLEQTIAGLKADLAVEQGKAFLIHGEYAEAARSFGTANAHRKSLKLTAIGLLTRLAPQTLLRFYKTSRPADIALTPRQN
;
A
#
# COMPACT_ATOMS: atom_id res chain seq x y z
N MET A 1 5.49 3.69 -17.91
CA MET A 1 5.55 3.53 -16.44
C MET A 1 5.50 2.05 -16.13
N LEU A 2 6.50 1.52 -15.39
CA LEU A 2 6.55 0.11 -15.02
C LEU A 2 5.31 -0.25 -14.16
N LYS A 3 4.43 -1.11 -14.68
CA LYS A 3 3.36 -1.76 -13.90
C LYS A 3 4.04 -2.80 -13.01
N TYR A 4 4.43 -2.40 -11.81
CA TYR A 4 4.95 -3.31 -10.80
C TYR A 4 3.77 -4.14 -10.26
N ARG A 5 3.36 -5.16 -11.03
CA ARG A 5 2.32 -6.11 -10.62
C ARG A 5 2.91 -7.03 -9.57
N VAL A 6 2.77 -6.67 -8.30
CA VAL A 6 3.15 -7.57 -7.20
C VAL A 6 2.08 -8.67 -7.13
N HIS A 7 2.37 -9.85 -7.65
CA HIS A 7 1.50 -11.01 -7.52
C HIS A 7 1.69 -11.63 -6.13
N LEU A 8 0.93 -11.14 -5.16
CA LEU A 8 0.98 -11.59 -3.78
C LEU A 8 -0.23 -12.46 -3.53
N ASN A 9 -0.05 -13.77 -3.42
CA ASN A 9 -1.14 -14.70 -3.08
C ASN A 9 -1.51 -14.66 -1.58
N SER A 10 -1.60 -13.46 -0.99
CA SER A 10 -1.91 -13.23 0.44
C SER A 10 -3.07 -12.26 0.62
N LEU A 11 -3.58 -12.10 1.85
CA LEU A 11 -4.60 -11.09 2.19
C LEU A 11 -4.21 -9.66 1.78
N SER A 12 -2.90 -9.35 1.79
CA SER A 12 -2.40 -8.09 1.26
C SER A 12 -2.57 -7.99 -0.26
N GLY A 13 -2.46 -9.10 -1.00
CA GLY A 13 -2.78 -9.16 -2.42
C GLY A 13 -4.25 -8.89 -2.71
N ASP A 14 -5.17 -9.51 -1.98
CA ASP A 14 -6.61 -9.23 -2.12
C ASP A 14 -6.95 -7.75 -1.84
N ALA A 15 -6.30 -7.17 -0.83
CA ALA A 15 -6.45 -5.75 -0.50
C ALA A 15 -5.87 -4.83 -1.59
N ILE A 16 -4.67 -5.14 -2.11
CA ILE A 16 -4.03 -4.42 -3.22
C ILE A 16 -4.93 -4.44 -4.45
N ASP A 17 -5.37 -5.62 -4.87
CA ASP A 17 -6.26 -5.81 -6.01
C ASP A 17 -7.55 -4.99 -5.89
N ARG A 18 -8.16 -4.99 -4.70
CA ARG A 18 -9.38 -4.22 -4.44
C ARG A 18 -9.14 -2.72 -4.58
N ILE A 19 -8.03 -2.21 -4.05
CA ILE A 19 -7.70 -0.79 -4.11
C ILE A 19 -7.35 -0.38 -5.54
N GLU A 20 -6.57 -1.19 -6.27
CA GLU A 20 -6.25 -0.94 -7.68
C GLU A 20 -7.52 -0.86 -8.54
N ARG A 21 -8.46 -1.79 -8.35
CA ARG A 21 -9.75 -1.74 -9.05
C ARG A 21 -10.56 -0.48 -8.71
N ALA A 22 -10.53 -0.03 -7.46
CA ALA A 22 -11.20 1.21 -7.07
C ALA A 22 -10.58 2.43 -7.76
N ILE A 23 -9.24 2.50 -7.83
CA ILE A 23 -8.53 3.54 -8.57
C ILE A 23 -8.92 3.50 -10.05
N ASP A 24 -8.91 2.32 -10.68
CA ASP A 24 -9.28 2.16 -12.09
C ASP A 24 -10.71 2.65 -12.38
N VAL A 25 -11.66 2.42 -11.45
CA VAL A 25 -13.03 2.92 -11.56
C VAL A 25 -13.07 4.45 -11.53
N PHE A 26 -12.38 5.07 -10.58
CA PHE A 26 -12.36 6.54 -10.47
C PHE A 26 -11.62 7.21 -11.63
N GLU A 27 -10.49 6.64 -12.09
CA GLU A 27 -9.81 7.12 -13.30
C GLU A 27 -10.67 6.93 -14.56
N ARG A 28 -11.54 5.91 -14.60
CA ARG A 28 -12.52 5.76 -15.69
C ARG A 28 -13.61 6.83 -15.60
N VAL A 29 -14.12 7.13 -14.41
CA VAL A 29 -15.10 8.20 -14.19
C VAL A 29 -14.55 9.53 -14.69
N GLU A 30 -13.30 9.87 -14.34
CA GLU A 30 -12.61 11.08 -14.81
C GLU A 30 -12.60 11.21 -16.34
N ARG A 31 -12.41 10.08 -17.05
CA ARG A 31 -12.31 10.05 -18.51
C ARG A 31 -13.65 9.99 -19.24
N THR A 32 -14.73 9.63 -18.55
CA THR A 32 -16.01 9.27 -19.21
C THR A 32 -17.18 10.15 -18.80
N ILE A 33 -17.06 10.91 -17.71
CA ILE A 33 -18.09 11.79 -17.19
C ILE A 33 -17.57 13.22 -17.22
N GLU A 34 -18.36 14.16 -17.72
CA GLU A 34 -18.05 15.58 -17.56
C GLU A 34 -18.23 15.97 -16.09
N LEU A 35 -17.14 16.39 -15.47
CA LEU A 35 -17.11 16.79 -14.07
C LEU A 35 -16.92 18.31 -13.99
N SER A 36 -17.54 18.93 -12.99
CA SER A 36 -17.22 20.31 -12.62
C SER A 36 -15.82 20.38 -12.00
N GLU A 37 -15.26 21.58 -11.91
CA GLU A 37 -13.95 21.80 -11.27
C GLU A 37 -13.93 21.26 -9.82
N GLN A 38 -15.03 21.45 -9.07
CA GLN A 38 -15.14 20.92 -7.72
C GLN A 38 -15.15 19.37 -7.70
N GLN A 39 -15.87 18.76 -8.63
CA GLN A 39 -15.93 17.29 -8.73
C GLN A 39 -14.59 16.70 -9.15
N HIS A 40 -13.84 17.38 -10.01
CA HIS A 40 -12.45 17.02 -10.33
C HIS A 40 -11.56 17.06 -9.09
N ALA A 41 -11.62 18.14 -8.31
CA ALA A 41 -10.83 18.26 -7.09
C ALA A 41 -11.17 17.14 -6.07
N ASP A 42 -12.45 16.84 -5.88
CA ASP A 42 -12.91 15.78 -4.98
C ASP A 42 -12.44 14.39 -5.46
N LEU A 43 -12.48 14.16 -6.78
CA LEU A 43 -12.02 12.92 -7.40
C LEU A 43 -10.50 12.75 -7.26
N GLU A 44 -9.73 13.79 -7.52
CA GLU A 44 -8.28 13.79 -7.36
C GLU A 44 -7.88 13.50 -5.90
N GLN A 45 -8.56 14.12 -4.94
CA GLN A 45 -8.34 13.86 -3.52
C GLN A 45 -8.65 12.40 -3.16
N THR A 46 -9.74 11.86 -3.72
CA THR A 46 -10.14 10.45 -3.51
C THR A 46 -9.09 9.50 -4.08
N ILE A 47 -8.64 9.72 -5.32
CA ILE A 47 -7.60 8.90 -5.97
C ILE A 47 -6.28 9.00 -5.20
N ALA A 48 -5.90 10.19 -4.73
CA ALA A 48 -4.69 10.38 -3.92
C ALA A 48 -4.76 9.59 -2.59
N GLY A 49 -5.92 9.58 -1.93
CA GLY A 49 -6.17 8.78 -0.74
C GLY A 49 -6.03 7.28 -1.00
N LEU A 50 -6.65 6.79 -2.08
CA LEU A 50 -6.55 5.39 -2.50
C LEU A 50 -5.11 4.99 -2.86
N LYS A 51 -4.36 5.85 -3.54
CA LYS A 51 -2.94 5.61 -3.86
C LYS A 51 -2.09 5.54 -2.60
N ALA A 52 -2.40 6.34 -1.58
CA ALA A 52 -1.72 6.25 -0.30
C ALA A 52 -2.03 4.92 0.41
N ASP A 53 -3.27 4.43 0.35
CA ASP A 53 -3.66 3.13 0.93
C ASP A 53 -3.01 1.97 0.18
N LEU A 54 -2.97 2.03 -1.14
CA LEU A 54 -2.24 1.08 -1.98
C LEU A 54 -0.76 0.99 -1.57
N ALA A 55 -0.11 2.14 -1.37
CA ALA A 55 1.28 2.20 -0.94
C ALA A 55 1.50 1.60 0.47
N VAL A 56 0.52 1.71 1.38
CA VAL A 56 0.58 1.01 2.67
C VAL A 56 0.53 -0.50 2.50
N GLU A 57 -0.41 -1.02 1.71
CA GLU A 57 -0.54 -2.47 1.51
C GLU A 57 0.67 -3.06 0.76
N GLN A 58 1.19 -2.37 -0.24
CA GLN A 58 2.44 -2.73 -0.90
C GLN A 58 3.61 -2.73 0.09
N GLY A 59 3.70 -1.72 0.96
CA GLY A 59 4.75 -1.65 1.99
C GLY A 59 4.73 -2.84 2.95
N LYS A 60 3.53 -3.28 3.38
CA LYS A 60 3.36 -4.48 4.20
C LYS A 60 3.78 -5.73 3.46
N ALA A 61 3.38 -5.87 2.20
CA ALA A 61 3.76 -7.03 1.42
C ALA A 61 5.27 -7.14 1.24
N PHE A 62 5.93 -6.05 0.85
CA PHE A 62 7.39 -5.99 0.76
C PHE A 62 8.06 -6.33 2.09
N LEU A 63 7.52 -5.84 3.22
CA LEU A 63 8.03 -6.16 4.55
C LEU A 63 7.95 -7.67 4.83
N ILE A 64 6.83 -8.32 4.48
CA ILE A 64 6.63 -9.77 4.67
C ILE A 64 7.62 -10.58 3.82
N HIS A 65 7.86 -10.14 2.58
CA HIS A 65 8.77 -10.80 1.63
C HIS A 65 10.25 -10.50 1.88
N GLY A 66 10.59 -9.64 2.85
CA GLY A 66 11.97 -9.27 3.14
C GLY A 66 12.54 -8.18 2.24
N GLU A 67 11.73 -7.58 1.37
CA GLU A 67 12.09 -6.48 0.47
C GLU A 67 12.06 -5.13 1.23
N TYR A 68 12.87 -5.01 2.28
CA TYR A 68 12.78 -3.90 3.24
C TYR A 68 13.01 -2.51 2.63
N ALA A 69 13.84 -2.41 1.59
CA ALA A 69 14.06 -1.15 0.89
C ALA A 69 12.80 -0.67 0.15
N GLU A 70 12.10 -1.59 -0.52
CA GLU A 70 10.82 -1.29 -1.18
C GLU A 70 9.72 -1.01 -0.15
N ALA A 71 9.68 -1.78 0.93
CA ALA A 71 8.76 -1.54 2.04
C ALA A 71 8.89 -0.11 2.59
N ALA A 72 10.12 0.33 2.86
CA ALA A 72 10.39 1.68 3.37
C ALA A 72 10.03 2.77 2.35
N ARG A 73 10.23 2.52 1.04
CA ARG A 73 9.81 3.44 -0.02
C ARG A 73 8.30 3.57 -0.07
N SER A 74 7.58 2.45 -0.09
CA SER A 74 6.12 2.45 -0.16
C SER A 74 5.48 3.10 1.07
N PHE A 75 5.99 2.85 2.28
CA PHE A 75 5.55 3.57 3.47
C PHE A 75 5.85 5.08 3.41
N GLY A 76 6.98 5.46 2.80
CA GLY A 76 7.30 6.87 2.52
C GLY A 76 6.29 7.52 1.58
N THR A 77 5.94 6.85 0.48
CA THR A 77 4.93 7.30 -0.49
C THR A 77 3.56 7.49 0.18
N ALA A 78 3.13 6.53 1.00
CA ALA A 78 1.90 6.67 1.78
C ALA A 78 1.94 7.87 2.73
N ASN A 79 3.09 8.07 3.40
CA ASN A 79 3.25 9.15 4.37
C ASN A 79 3.30 10.55 3.74
N ALA A 80 3.76 10.67 2.49
CA ALA A 80 3.74 11.94 1.78
C ALA A 80 2.31 12.52 1.67
N HIS A 81 1.31 11.64 1.53
CA HIS A 81 -0.10 12.01 1.51
C HIS A 81 -0.71 12.06 2.93
N ARG A 82 -0.50 11.03 3.76
CA ARG A 82 -1.16 10.90 5.07
C ARG A 82 -0.53 11.74 6.19
N LYS A 83 0.75 12.12 6.06
CA LYS A 83 1.55 12.91 7.04
C LYS A 83 1.39 12.41 8.48
N SER A 84 1.44 11.09 8.68
CA SER A 84 1.17 10.44 9.96
C SER A 84 2.47 10.06 10.67
N LEU A 85 2.57 10.40 11.96
CA LEU A 85 3.68 9.98 12.83
C LEU A 85 3.85 8.45 12.86
N LYS A 86 2.74 7.70 12.77
CA LYS A 86 2.77 6.24 12.73
C LYS A 86 3.50 5.73 11.49
N LEU A 87 3.22 6.30 10.30
CA LEU A 87 3.87 5.89 9.07
C LEU A 87 5.34 6.33 9.03
N THR A 88 5.67 7.49 9.60
CA THR A 88 7.06 7.89 9.82
C THR A 88 7.81 6.86 10.65
N ALA A 89 7.25 6.45 11.80
CA ALA A 89 7.86 5.44 12.66
C ALA A 89 8.02 4.09 11.96
N ILE A 90 6.99 3.63 11.24
CA ILE A 90 7.04 2.39 10.46
C ILE A 90 8.13 2.46 9.39
N GLY A 91 8.22 3.55 8.63
CA GLY A 91 9.26 3.74 7.60
C GLY A 91 10.68 3.75 8.19
N LEU A 92 10.88 4.41 9.34
CA LEU A 92 12.16 4.41 10.05
C LEU A 92 12.52 3.03 10.59
N LEU A 93 11.59 2.35 11.25
CA LEU A 93 11.81 0.99 11.77
C LEU A 93 12.09 -0.02 10.66
N THR A 94 11.47 0.16 9.49
CA THR A 94 11.74 -0.69 8.32
C THR A 94 13.19 -0.55 7.84
N ARG A 95 13.80 0.64 7.98
CA ARG A 95 15.20 0.87 7.61
C ARG A 95 16.19 0.43 8.69
N LEU A 96 15.87 0.67 9.96
CA LEU A 96 16.81 0.49 11.08
C LEU A 96 16.73 -0.89 11.72
N ALA A 97 15.51 -1.45 11.83
CA ALA A 97 15.24 -2.70 12.52
C ALA A 97 14.13 -3.52 11.82
N PRO A 98 14.30 -3.87 10.53
CA PRO A 98 13.26 -4.52 9.73
C PRO A 98 12.77 -5.84 10.33
N GLN A 99 13.67 -6.62 10.92
CA GLN A 99 13.32 -7.91 11.52
C GLN A 99 12.43 -7.76 12.76
N THR A 100 12.64 -6.73 13.57
CA THR A 100 11.80 -6.45 14.75
C THR A 100 10.41 -6.06 14.31
N LEU A 101 10.32 -5.18 13.31
CA LEU A 101 9.04 -4.76 12.74
C LEU A 101 8.30 -5.94 12.10
N LEU A 102 9.00 -6.79 11.35
CA LEU A 102 8.44 -8.01 10.76
C LEU A 102 7.93 -8.99 11.83
N ARG A 103 8.69 -9.19 12.93
CA ARG A 103 8.25 -10.03 14.05
C ARG A 103 6.97 -9.47 14.69
N PHE A 104 6.93 -8.18 14.98
CA PHE A 104 5.74 -7.54 15.54
C PHE A 104 4.54 -7.65 14.59
N TYR A 105 4.74 -7.38 13.30
CA TYR A 105 3.71 -7.54 12.28
C TYR A 105 3.18 -8.99 12.26
N LYS A 106 4.08 -9.97 12.35
CA LYS A 106 3.72 -11.39 12.40
C LYS A 106 2.90 -11.79 13.63
N THR A 107 3.21 -11.22 14.79
CA THR A 107 2.48 -11.49 16.02
C THR A 107 1.13 -10.78 16.07
N SER A 108 1.04 -9.54 15.56
CA SER A 108 -0.20 -8.76 15.61
C SER A 108 -1.20 -9.10 14.51
N ARG A 109 -0.75 -9.70 13.39
CA ARG A 109 -1.61 -10.05 12.25
C ARG A 109 -1.37 -11.47 11.72
N PRO A 110 -1.60 -12.51 12.54
CA PRO A 110 -1.38 -13.90 12.12
C PRO A 110 -2.23 -14.30 10.90
N ALA A 111 -3.42 -13.72 10.75
CA ALA A 111 -4.30 -13.96 9.60
C ALA A 111 -3.65 -13.55 8.26
N ASP A 112 -2.96 -12.41 8.20
CA ASP A 112 -2.33 -11.89 6.98
C ASP A 112 -1.17 -12.76 6.48
N ILE A 113 -0.61 -13.62 7.34
CA ILE A 113 0.62 -14.41 7.11
C ILE A 113 0.36 -15.89 6.89
N ALA A 114 -0.76 -16.44 7.41
CA ALA A 114 -1.11 -17.85 7.27
C ALA A 114 -1.20 -18.33 5.80
N LEU A 115 -1.28 -17.40 4.84
CA LEU A 115 -1.39 -17.66 3.40
C LEU A 115 -0.09 -17.44 2.62
N THR A 116 1.00 -17.01 3.26
CA THR A 116 2.31 -16.92 2.57
C THR A 116 3.00 -18.29 2.53
N PRO A 117 3.25 -18.89 1.34
CA PRO A 117 3.97 -20.16 1.27
C PRO A 117 5.38 -19.97 1.82
N ARG A 118 5.75 -20.86 2.74
CA ARG A 118 7.08 -20.92 3.35
C ARG A 118 8.08 -21.26 2.23
N GLN A 119 8.85 -20.27 1.77
CA GLN A 119 9.99 -20.52 0.89
C GLN A 119 11.09 -21.16 1.75
N ASN A 120 11.33 -22.44 1.53
CA ASN A 120 12.46 -23.20 2.07
C ASN A 120 13.76 -22.79 1.37
#